data_AF-A0A958NKJ3-F1
#
_entry.id   AF-A0A958NKJ3-F1
#
_cell.length_a   1.000
_cell.length_b   1.000
_cell.length_c   1.000
_cell.angle_alpha   90.00
_cell.angle_beta   90.00
_cell.angle_gamma   90.00
#
_symmetry.space_group_name_H-M   'P 1'
#
loop_
_entity.id
_entity.type
_entity.pdbx_description
1 polymer ?
#
loop_
_entity_poly.entity_id
_entity_poly.type
_entity_poly.pdbx_seq_one_letter_code
_entity_poly.pdbx_strand_id
1 'polypeptide(L)'
;LTFDVLVQFMVTLAVGEGFKAQNLFHRVQQIHAFQYITEDDWQWCLNFITKGGKTLNSYEEFHKVVLDETGKYKVKSRRISMLHRMNIGAIVGEVNMMVKYMSGGYIGMIEEFFISKLKPGDSFILAGRILELVQIKDMTVLVRRSKAKKAVSPSWLGGRLPLTSHLSHYLRMQLSHALEPSRLEKELRFLNPLMSRQHEHSHIPKNDEFLVELIETKDGHHVFMFPFEGRLVHEVFSALMAYRISKIKPITFTIAMNDYGFELLSDQPIPVDKTNIEALLSKENLMNDVIASINASEMASRKFRDIAVIAGLVVQSQPGTRKNNKSLQSSSGLIFRVLEDYEPDNLLLRQAYTEVFNQQLEEARLQQAFERISKSKVIVKHTKSFTPLSFPLKVDSLRGTMSDENLDKRIQRIKEQSLKMD
;
A
#
# COMPACT_ATOMS: atom_id res chain seq x y z
N LEU A 1 15.21 -2.52 9.81
CA LEU A 1 15.22 -3.53 10.88
C LEU A 1 13.93 -3.40 11.68
N THR A 2 13.40 -4.47 12.28
CA THR A 2 12.18 -4.44 13.10
C THR A 2 12.52 -4.20 14.56
N PHE A 3 12.78 -2.94 14.91
CA PHE A 3 13.28 -2.52 16.22
C PHE A 3 12.26 -2.68 17.33
N ASP A 4 10.98 -2.49 17.05
CA ASP A 4 9.86 -2.79 17.97
C ASP A 4 9.90 -4.22 18.52
N VAL A 5 10.11 -5.21 17.66
CA VAL A 5 10.22 -6.63 18.02
C VAL A 5 11.49 -6.85 18.84
N LEU A 6 12.60 -6.21 18.48
CA LEU A 6 13.86 -6.32 19.22
C LEU A 6 13.73 -5.78 20.64
N VAL A 7 13.16 -4.58 20.83
CA VAL A 7 12.98 -4.00 22.16
C VAL A 7 11.95 -4.79 22.97
N GLN A 8 10.89 -5.32 22.34
CA GLN A 8 9.95 -6.24 22.99
C GLN A 8 10.66 -7.52 23.47
N PHE A 9 11.53 -8.09 22.64
CA PHE A 9 12.33 -9.27 22.97
C PHE A 9 13.29 -8.99 24.13
N MET A 10 13.99 -7.85 24.12
CA MET A 10 14.86 -7.44 25.22
C MET A 10 14.09 -7.31 26.54
N VAL A 11 12.91 -6.68 26.53
CA VAL A 11 12.05 -6.59 27.72
C VAL A 11 11.59 -7.99 28.16
N THR A 12 11.30 -8.90 27.23
CA THR A 12 10.94 -10.29 27.53
C THR A 12 12.04 -11.01 28.31
N LEU A 13 13.29 -10.88 27.87
CA LEU A 13 14.45 -11.43 28.59
C LEU A 13 14.62 -10.77 29.96
N ALA A 14 14.42 -9.46 30.05
CA ALA A 14 14.50 -8.71 31.31
C ALA A 14 13.40 -9.08 32.33
N VAL A 15 12.22 -9.50 31.87
CA VAL A 15 11.14 -10.04 32.73
C VAL A 15 11.50 -11.44 33.25
N GLY A 16 12.26 -12.22 32.47
CA GLY A 16 12.80 -13.53 32.87
C GLY A 16 14.08 -13.42 33.70
N GLU A 17 15.14 -14.08 33.23
CA GLU A 17 16.43 -14.16 33.96
C GLU A 17 17.28 -12.90 33.88
N GLY A 18 16.91 -11.93 33.03
CA GLY A 18 17.72 -10.78 32.68
C GLY A 18 18.81 -11.10 31.65
N PHE A 19 19.49 -10.06 31.17
CA PHE A 19 20.54 -10.22 30.16
C PHE A 19 21.73 -9.28 30.38
N LYS A 20 22.91 -9.66 29.90
CA LYS A 20 24.08 -8.77 29.78
C LYS A 20 24.11 -8.17 28.38
N ALA A 21 24.27 -6.85 28.27
CA ALA A 21 24.15 -6.13 27.00
C ALA A 21 25.06 -6.68 25.90
N GLN A 22 26.36 -6.83 26.17
CA GLN A 22 27.34 -7.24 25.16
C GLN A 22 27.12 -8.68 24.67
N ASN A 23 26.78 -9.60 25.58
CA ASN A 23 26.48 -10.99 25.23
C ASN A 23 25.21 -11.08 24.37
N LEU A 24 24.19 -10.28 24.69
CA LEU A 24 22.96 -10.26 23.91
C LEU A 24 23.18 -9.64 22.53
N PHE A 25 23.96 -8.55 22.44
CA PHE A 25 24.28 -7.91 21.17
C PHE A 25 24.91 -8.88 20.16
N HIS A 26 25.94 -9.64 20.58
CA HIS A 26 26.56 -10.65 19.73
C HIS A 26 25.57 -11.73 19.27
N ARG A 27 24.64 -12.15 20.12
CA ARG A 27 23.58 -13.10 19.74
C ARG A 27 22.60 -12.50 18.75
N VAL A 28 22.22 -11.24 18.93
CA VAL A 28 21.30 -10.52 18.03
C VAL A 28 21.92 -10.37 16.64
N GLN A 29 23.22 -10.08 16.55
CA GLN A 29 23.93 -10.01 15.26
C GLN A 29 23.94 -11.34 14.48
N GLN A 30 23.74 -12.49 15.15
CA GLN A 30 23.62 -13.80 14.49
C GLN A 30 22.22 -14.05 13.91
N ILE A 31 21.23 -13.23 14.24
CA ILE A 31 19.87 -13.34 13.73
C ILE A 31 19.81 -12.64 12.37
N HIS A 32 19.34 -13.32 11.34
CA HIS A 32 19.25 -12.78 9.97
C HIS A 32 18.59 -11.40 9.89
N ALA A 33 17.47 -11.21 10.61
CA ALA A 33 16.72 -9.96 10.63
C ALA A 33 17.48 -8.78 11.28
N PHE A 34 18.54 -9.05 12.05
CA PHE A 34 19.32 -8.05 12.79
C PHE A 34 20.83 -8.12 12.50
N GLN A 35 21.26 -8.87 11.48
CA GLN A 35 22.68 -9.06 11.19
C GLN A 35 23.45 -7.77 10.87
N TYR A 36 22.74 -6.73 10.42
CA TYR A 36 23.29 -5.40 10.10
C TYR A 36 23.05 -4.37 11.21
N ILE A 37 22.63 -4.78 12.40
CA ILE A 37 22.44 -3.86 13.52
C ILE A 37 23.78 -3.21 13.92
N THR A 38 23.77 -1.89 14.06
CA THR A 38 24.95 -1.13 14.48
C THR A 38 25.04 -1.02 16.00
N GLU A 39 26.21 -0.60 16.51
CA GLU A 39 26.35 -0.30 17.94
C GLU A 39 25.46 0.87 18.37
N ASP A 40 25.28 1.88 17.52
CA ASP A 40 24.39 3.02 17.79
C ASP A 40 22.93 2.58 17.90
N ASP A 41 22.48 1.70 16.98
CA ASP A 41 21.15 1.10 17.05
C ASP A 41 20.96 0.34 18.37
N TRP A 42 21.98 -0.41 18.79
CA TRP A 42 21.95 -1.18 20.02
C TRP A 42 21.89 -0.29 21.26
N GLN A 43 22.67 0.79 21.30
CA GLN A 43 22.61 1.77 22.39
C GLN A 43 21.26 2.48 22.43
N TRP A 44 20.69 2.79 21.26
CA TRP A 44 19.33 3.30 21.18
C TRP A 44 18.33 2.32 21.80
N CYS A 45 18.40 1.03 21.48
CA CYS A 45 17.50 0.02 22.04
C CYS A 45 17.63 -0.08 23.57
N LEU A 46 18.84 -0.07 24.12
CA LEU A 46 19.08 -0.07 25.56
C LEU A 46 18.53 1.20 26.23
N ASN A 47 18.80 2.37 25.65
CA ASN A 47 18.27 3.64 26.16
C ASN A 47 16.74 3.66 26.12
N PHE A 48 16.14 3.15 25.04
CA PHE A 48 14.69 3.07 24.89
C PHE A 48 14.03 2.22 25.98
N ILE A 49 14.54 1.03 26.29
CA ILE A 49 13.91 0.17 27.31
C ILE A 49 14.18 0.63 28.75
N THR A 50 15.22 1.43 28.98
CA THR A 50 15.60 1.90 30.32
C THR A 50 15.07 3.29 30.65
N LYS A 51 14.98 4.16 29.65
CA LYS A 51 14.64 5.59 29.77
C LYS A 51 13.56 6.06 28.80
N GLY A 52 12.92 5.17 28.04
CA GLY A 52 11.90 5.56 27.05
C GLY A 52 12.42 6.29 25.81
N GLY A 53 13.73 6.52 25.66
CA GLY A 53 14.32 7.32 24.57
C GLY A 53 14.78 8.69 25.06
N LYS A 54 15.04 9.66 24.16
CA LYS A 54 15.43 11.02 24.62
C LYS A 54 14.19 11.85 24.99
N THR A 55 13.10 11.70 24.26
CA THR A 55 11.87 12.50 24.36
C THR A 55 10.96 12.03 25.48
N LEU A 56 10.96 10.73 25.80
CA LEU A 56 10.07 10.15 26.80
C LEU A 56 10.73 9.91 28.17
N ASN A 57 11.98 10.35 28.37
CA ASN A 57 12.76 10.13 29.60
C ASN A 57 12.19 10.81 30.85
N SER A 58 11.33 11.82 30.69
CA SER A 58 10.63 12.45 31.81
C SER A 58 9.47 11.61 32.35
N TYR A 59 9.08 10.54 31.64
CA TYR A 59 7.92 9.72 31.97
C TYR A 59 8.35 8.33 32.46
N GLU A 60 8.33 8.15 33.78
CA GLU A 60 8.78 6.92 34.44
C GLU A 60 8.06 5.64 33.95
N GLU A 61 6.85 5.78 33.38
CA GLU A 61 6.10 4.66 32.83
C GLU A 61 6.77 3.99 31.63
N PHE A 62 7.69 4.67 30.93
CA PHE A 62 8.50 4.08 29.85
C PHE A 62 9.83 3.50 30.34
N HIS A 63 10.17 3.64 31.63
CA HIS A 63 11.38 3.08 32.24
C HIS A 63 11.15 1.62 32.61
N LYS A 64 11.16 0.74 31.60
CA LYS A 64 10.74 -0.66 31.75
C LYS A 64 11.80 -1.51 32.46
N VAL A 65 13.07 -1.26 32.14
CA VAL A 65 14.21 -2.11 32.51
C VAL A 65 15.23 -1.30 33.30
N VAL A 66 15.86 -1.91 34.30
CA VAL A 66 16.95 -1.32 35.07
C VAL A 66 18.20 -2.20 35.00
N LEU A 67 19.38 -1.58 35.05
CA LEU A 67 20.63 -2.28 35.26
C LEU A 67 20.75 -2.64 36.74
N ASP A 68 20.88 -3.92 37.05
CA ASP A 68 21.08 -4.39 38.42
C ASP A 68 22.56 -4.39 38.82
N GLU A 69 22.81 -4.64 40.11
CA GLU A 69 24.15 -4.67 40.71
C GLU A 69 25.05 -5.76 40.12
N THR A 70 24.48 -6.78 39.48
CA THR A 70 25.22 -7.86 38.81
C THR A 70 25.61 -7.53 37.37
N GLY A 71 25.28 -6.32 36.91
CA GLY A 71 25.48 -5.87 35.54
C GLY A 71 24.49 -6.48 34.55
N LYS A 72 23.32 -6.96 35.02
CA LYS A 72 22.25 -7.49 34.17
C LYS A 72 21.09 -6.50 34.07
N TYR A 73 20.52 -6.41 32.87
CA TYR A 73 19.29 -5.69 32.61
C TYR A 73 18.09 -6.54 33.05
N LYS A 74 17.27 -6.00 33.97
CA LYS A 74 16.10 -6.69 34.56
C LYS A 74 14.91 -5.76 34.76
N VAL A 75 13.70 -6.33 34.73
CA VAL A 75 12.47 -5.66 35.16
C VAL A 75 12.25 -5.96 36.65
N LYS A 76 12.34 -4.94 37.51
CA LYS A 76 12.06 -5.08 38.96
C LYS A 76 10.57 -4.90 39.30
N SER A 77 9.81 -4.20 38.46
CA SER A 77 8.40 -3.88 38.73
C SER A 77 7.47 -5.03 38.33
N ARG A 78 6.77 -5.61 39.31
CA ARG A 78 5.74 -6.64 39.07
C ARG A 78 4.63 -6.17 38.12
N ARG A 79 4.26 -4.88 38.20
CA ARG A 79 3.26 -4.26 37.32
C ARG A 79 3.72 -4.29 35.87
N ILE A 80 4.95 -3.86 35.60
CA ILE A 80 5.54 -3.84 34.24
C ILE A 80 5.63 -5.27 33.71
N SER A 81 6.12 -6.22 34.51
CA SER A 81 6.21 -7.64 34.11
C SER A 81 4.84 -8.27 33.80
N MET A 82 3.79 -7.90 34.53
CA MET A 82 2.42 -8.35 34.24
C MET A 82 1.89 -7.75 32.95
N LEU A 83 2.03 -6.43 32.77
CA LEU A 83 1.58 -5.73 31.57
C LEU A 83 2.29 -6.26 30.32
N HIS A 84 3.61 -6.48 30.38
CA HIS A 84 4.37 -7.06 29.27
C HIS A 84 3.82 -8.42 28.86
N ARG A 85 3.61 -9.33 29.83
CA ARG A 85 3.08 -10.68 29.56
C ARG A 85 1.67 -10.68 28.95
N MET A 86 0.84 -9.69 29.27
CA MET A 86 -0.51 -9.57 28.71
C MET A 86 -0.53 -8.99 27.28
N ASN A 87 0.56 -8.35 26.85
CA ASN A 87 0.60 -7.57 25.61
C ASN A 87 1.72 -8.01 24.65
N ILE A 88 2.58 -8.96 25.05
CA ILE A 88 3.64 -9.50 24.20
C ILE A 88 3.04 -10.16 22.95
N GLY A 89 3.62 -9.85 21.79
CA GLY A 89 3.16 -10.33 20.50
C GLY A 89 3.48 -9.32 19.39
N ALA A 90 3.54 -9.82 18.16
CA ALA A 90 3.82 -9.04 16.96
C ALA A 90 2.62 -8.93 16.01
N ILE A 91 1.51 -9.64 16.30
CA ILE A 91 0.31 -9.63 15.46
C ILE A 91 -0.62 -8.53 15.97
N VAL A 92 -0.83 -7.51 15.13
CA VAL A 92 -1.81 -6.44 15.36
C VAL A 92 -2.93 -6.59 14.34
N GLY A 93 -4.18 -6.50 14.80
CA GLY A 93 -5.35 -6.81 13.98
C GLY A 93 -5.63 -5.75 12.92
N GLU A 94 -6.15 -6.18 11.77
CA GLU A 94 -6.63 -5.30 10.70
C GLU A 94 -7.82 -4.47 11.18
N VAL A 95 -7.89 -3.21 10.74
CA VAL A 95 -8.90 -2.26 11.24
C VAL A 95 -9.69 -1.62 10.11
N ASN A 96 -11.02 -1.71 10.24
CA ASN A 96 -11.96 -0.97 9.43
C ASN A 96 -12.32 0.35 10.12
N MET A 97 -12.48 1.41 9.34
CA MET A 97 -12.85 2.75 9.78
C MET A 97 -14.31 3.05 9.46
N MET A 98 -14.98 3.80 10.33
CA MET A 98 -16.35 4.27 10.06
C MET A 98 -16.32 5.48 9.14
N VAL A 99 -17.13 5.48 8.08
CA VAL A 99 -17.29 6.63 7.18
C VAL A 99 -18.56 7.40 7.55
N LYS A 100 -18.40 8.71 7.79
CA LYS A 100 -19.49 9.61 8.19
C LYS A 100 -19.43 10.93 7.43
N TYR A 101 -20.58 11.54 7.16
CA TYR A 101 -20.59 12.92 6.67
C TYR A 101 -20.12 13.89 7.76
N MET A 102 -19.55 15.03 7.34
CA MET A 102 -19.22 16.15 8.25
C MET A 102 -20.44 16.63 9.05
N SER A 103 -21.63 16.60 8.46
CA SER A 103 -22.91 16.94 9.12
C SER A 103 -23.43 15.87 10.07
N GLY A 104 -22.75 14.72 10.18
CA GLY A 104 -23.26 13.52 10.82
C GLY A 104 -24.01 12.60 9.85
N GLY A 105 -24.24 11.35 10.29
CA GLY A 105 -24.82 10.28 9.48
C GLY A 105 -23.78 9.27 9.01
N TYR A 106 -24.03 7.99 9.30
CA TYR A 106 -23.17 6.87 8.93
C TYR A 106 -23.41 6.43 7.48
N ILE A 107 -22.34 6.13 6.76
CA ILE A 107 -22.39 5.68 5.36
C ILE A 107 -22.01 4.21 5.25
N GLY A 108 -20.94 3.79 5.94
CA GLY A 108 -20.40 2.45 5.82
C GLY A 108 -19.06 2.30 6.54
N MET A 109 -18.45 1.13 6.39
CA MET A 109 -17.08 0.87 6.82
C MET A 109 -16.14 0.89 5.62
N ILE A 110 -14.88 1.26 5.84
CA ILE A 110 -13.83 1.23 4.82
C ILE A 110 -12.52 0.75 5.45
N GLU A 111 -11.69 0.02 4.71
CA GLU A 111 -10.38 -0.41 5.19
C GLU A 111 -9.46 0.80 5.46
N GLU A 112 -8.78 0.78 6.61
CA GLU A 112 -7.84 1.82 7.01
C GLU A 112 -6.70 2.00 6.00
N PHE A 113 -6.22 0.89 5.45
CA PHE A 113 -5.16 0.87 4.44
C PHE A 113 -5.51 1.66 3.18
N PHE A 114 -6.74 1.49 2.66
CA PHE A 114 -7.16 2.20 1.46
C PHE A 114 -7.30 3.70 1.73
N ILE A 115 -7.99 4.08 2.81
CA ILE A 115 -8.30 5.49 3.06
C ILE A 115 -7.08 6.29 3.49
N SER A 116 -6.11 5.68 4.19
CA SER A 116 -4.89 6.37 4.65
C SER A 116 -3.97 6.84 3.52
N LYS A 117 -4.09 6.27 2.31
CA LYS A 117 -3.33 6.68 1.13
C LYS A 117 -3.83 7.99 0.52
N LEU A 118 -5.12 8.27 0.70
CA LEU A 118 -5.79 9.42 0.09
C LEU A 118 -5.44 10.71 0.84
N LYS A 119 -5.41 11.82 0.10
CA LYS A 119 -5.25 13.17 0.64
C LYS A 119 -6.61 13.82 0.84
N PRO A 120 -6.75 14.77 1.79
CA PRO A 120 -7.92 15.63 1.85
C PRO A 120 -8.18 16.30 0.49
N GLY A 121 -9.43 16.22 0.01
CA GLY A 121 -9.84 16.64 -1.32
C GLY A 121 -9.99 15.50 -2.33
N ASP A 122 -9.38 14.34 -2.08
CA ASP A 122 -9.50 13.19 -2.97
C ASP A 122 -10.91 12.59 -2.91
N SER A 123 -11.40 12.16 -4.07
CA SER A 123 -12.71 11.51 -4.17
C SER A 123 -12.58 9.99 -4.30
N PHE A 124 -13.38 9.26 -3.53
CA PHE A 124 -13.47 7.80 -3.55
C PHE A 124 -14.92 7.33 -3.59
N ILE A 125 -15.12 6.08 -4.00
CA ILE A 125 -16.45 5.47 -4.10
C ILE A 125 -16.72 4.60 -2.87
N LEU A 126 -17.86 4.79 -2.20
CA LEU A 126 -18.31 3.89 -1.14
C LEU A 126 -19.82 3.77 -1.16
N ALA A 127 -20.32 2.53 -1.10
CA ALA A 127 -21.76 2.24 -1.16
C ALA A 127 -22.46 2.95 -2.34
N GLY A 128 -21.81 2.97 -3.51
CA GLY A 128 -22.33 3.61 -4.72
C GLY A 128 -22.26 5.13 -4.75
N ARG A 129 -21.69 5.78 -3.74
CA ARG A 129 -21.61 7.23 -3.63
C ARG A 129 -20.19 7.71 -3.85
N ILE A 130 -20.03 8.81 -4.58
CA ILE A 130 -18.76 9.50 -4.71
C ILE A 130 -18.61 10.47 -3.54
N LEU A 131 -17.64 10.20 -2.68
CA LEU A 131 -17.38 10.91 -1.44
C LEU A 131 -16.02 11.59 -1.55
N GLU A 132 -15.93 12.82 -1.06
CA GLU A 132 -14.67 13.55 -0.97
C GLU A 132 -14.15 13.44 0.47
N LEU A 133 -12.89 13.01 0.62
CA LEU A 133 -12.21 12.94 1.90
C LEU A 133 -11.98 14.36 2.42
N VAL A 134 -12.56 14.70 3.59
CA VAL A 134 -12.32 15.99 4.23
C VAL A 134 -11.21 15.88 5.25
N GLN A 135 -11.29 14.88 6.13
CA GLN A 135 -10.27 14.58 7.13
C GLN A 135 -10.48 13.18 7.69
N ILE A 136 -9.42 12.62 8.25
CA ILE A 136 -9.49 11.40 9.04
C ILE A 136 -9.30 11.80 10.51
N LYS A 137 -10.25 11.43 11.37
CA LYS A 137 -10.19 11.71 12.81
C LYS A 137 -10.40 10.42 13.59
N ASP A 138 -9.36 10.01 14.31
CA ASP A 138 -9.30 8.73 15.03
C ASP A 138 -9.64 7.54 14.09
N MET A 139 -10.74 6.84 14.38
CA MET A 139 -11.28 5.71 13.60
C MET A 139 -12.47 6.12 12.71
N THR A 140 -12.61 7.41 12.41
CA THR A 140 -13.70 7.96 11.60
C THR A 140 -13.14 8.73 10.41
N VAL A 141 -13.61 8.37 9.22
CA VAL A 141 -13.37 9.09 7.97
C VAL A 141 -14.50 10.09 7.81
N LEU A 142 -14.18 11.38 7.83
CA LEU A 142 -15.14 12.45 7.65
C LEU A 142 -15.14 12.89 6.19
N VAL A 143 -16.33 12.87 5.59
CA VAL A 143 -16.51 13.11 4.15
C VAL A 143 -17.58 14.15 3.86
N ARG A 144 -17.58 14.64 2.62
CA ARG A 144 -18.70 15.34 2.01
C ARG A 144 -19.09 14.66 0.70
N ARG A 145 -20.27 14.98 0.16
CA ARG A 145 -20.61 14.55 -1.20
C ARG A 145 -19.67 15.25 -2.18
N SER A 146 -19.03 14.47 -3.04
CA SER A 146 -18.19 15.03 -4.09
C SER A 146 -19.07 15.49 -5.26
N LYS A 147 -18.63 16.56 -5.94
CA LYS A 147 -19.18 16.95 -7.25
C LYS A 147 -18.45 16.25 -8.41
N ALA A 148 -17.37 15.52 -8.11
CA ALA A 148 -16.63 14.78 -9.12
C ALA A 148 -17.51 13.68 -9.73
N LYS A 149 -17.42 13.52 -11.04
CA LYS A 149 -18.07 12.42 -11.76
C LYS A 149 -17.30 11.10 -11.63
N LYS A 150 -16.04 11.17 -11.17
CA LYS A 150 -15.04 10.10 -11.19
C LYS A 150 -14.24 10.10 -9.88
N ALA A 151 -13.83 8.91 -9.44
CA ALA A 151 -13.22 8.66 -8.14
C ALA A 151 -12.54 7.29 -8.07
N VAL A 152 -11.66 7.11 -7.08
CA VAL A 152 -10.96 5.84 -6.82
C VAL A 152 -11.89 4.84 -6.14
N SER A 153 -11.89 3.58 -6.60
CA SER A 153 -12.65 2.52 -5.94
C SER A 153 -11.81 1.86 -4.84
N PRO A 154 -12.38 1.58 -3.65
CA PRO A 154 -11.69 0.85 -2.60
C PRO A 154 -11.28 -0.54 -3.06
N SER A 155 -10.07 -0.93 -2.67
CA SER A 155 -9.58 -2.31 -2.77
C SER A 155 -9.76 -2.96 -1.41
N TRP A 156 -10.44 -4.11 -1.36
CA TRP A 156 -10.57 -4.91 -0.15
C TRP A 156 -9.43 -5.92 -0.09
N LEU A 157 -8.57 -5.84 0.94
CA LEU A 157 -7.40 -6.70 1.13
C LEU A 157 -7.77 -8.19 1.24
N GLY A 158 -8.93 -8.50 1.83
CA GLY A 158 -9.34 -9.88 2.17
C GLY A 158 -9.69 -10.81 1.00
N GLY A 159 -9.55 -10.39 -0.26
CA GLY A 159 -10.11 -11.13 -1.41
C GLY A 159 -9.11 -11.81 -2.36
N ARG A 160 -7.88 -11.34 -2.50
CA ARG A 160 -6.96 -11.83 -3.54
C ARG A 160 -5.49 -11.67 -3.12
N LEU A 161 -4.78 -12.78 -2.97
CA LEU A 161 -3.31 -12.79 -2.94
C LEU A 161 -2.82 -12.24 -4.29
N PRO A 162 -2.10 -11.09 -4.34
CA PRO A 162 -1.59 -10.56 -5.60
C PRO A 162 -0.58 -11.52 -6.21
N LEU A 163 -0.37 -11.45 -7.52
CA LEU A 163 0.69 -12.25 -8.15
C LEU A 163 2.05 -11.94 -7.52
N THR A 164 2.79 -13.01 -7.19
CA THR A 164 4.19 -12.91 -6.79
C THR A 164 5.02 -12.42 -7.98
N SER A 165 6.18 -11.81 -7.70
CA SER A 165 7.09 -11.32 -8.75
C SER A 165 7.46 -12.39 -9.79
N HIS A 166 7.68 -13.63 -9.35
CA HIS A 166 8.00 -14.76 -10.23
C HIS A 166 6.82 -15.15 -11.12
N LEU A 167 5.61 -15.17 -10.57
CA LEU A 167 4.41 -15.51 -11.35
C LEU A 167 4.07 -14.41 -12.36
N SER A 168 4.22 -13.14 -11.94
CA SER A 168 4.15 -11.97 -12.81
C SER A 168 5.12 -12.04 -13.99
N HIS A 169 6.39 -12.37 -13.73
CA HIS A 169 7.40 -12.55 -14.76
C HIS A 169 7.03 -13.69 -15.72
N TYR A 170 6.63 -14.84 -15.20
CA TYR A 170 6.26 -16.00 -16.00
C TYR A 170 5.02 -15.74 -16.86
N LEU A 171 4.03 -15.02 -16.33
CA LEU A 171 2.84 -14.63 -17.08
C LEU A 171 3.18 -13.75 -18.29
N ARG A 172 4.09 -12.78 -18.11
CA ARG A 172 4.57 -11.93 -19.22
C ARG A 172 5.34 -12.75 -20.26
N MET A 173 6.21 -13.66 -19.83
CA MET A 173 6.90 -14.63 -20.70
C MET A 173 5.91 -15.43 -21.55
N GLN A 174 4.90 -16.02 -20.91
CA GLN A 174 3.89 -16.82 -21.59
C GLN A 174 3.03 -15.97 -22.54
N LEU A 175 2.69 -14.74 -22.16
CA LEU A 175 1.96 -13.81 -23.02
C LEU A 175 2.78 -13.46 -24.28
N SER A 176 4.09 -13.28 -24.15
CA SER A 176 4.97 -13.00 -25.30
C SER A 176 5.01 -14.13 -26.32
N HIS A 177 4.78 -15.38 -25.88
CA HIS A 177 4.75 -16.57 -26.74
C HIS A 177 3.34 -16.90 -27.25
N ALA A 178 2.32 -16.12 -26.87
CA ALA A 178 0.92 -16.46 -27.10
C ALA A 178 0.51 -16.50 -28.60
N LEU A 179 1.28 -15.86 -29.48
CA LEU A 179 1.08 -15.90 -30.94
C LEU A 179 1.70 -17.12 -31.60
N GLU A 180 2.66 -17.77 -30.94
CA GLU A 180 3.34 -18.98 -31.42
C GLU A 180 3.15 -20.11 -30.39
N PRO A 181 1.89 -20.51 -30.07
CA PRO A 181 1.64 -21.47 -29.02
C PRO A 181 2.34 -22.79 -29.34
N SER A 182 3.18 -23.25 -28.41
CA SER A 182 3.85 -24.55 -28.55
C SER A 182 2.83 -25.68 -28.68
N ARG A 183 3.21 -26.79 -29.33
CA ARG A 183 2.31 -27.95 -29.53
C ARG A 183 1.91 -28.62 -28.19
N LEU A 184 2.47 -28.22 -27.05
CA LEU A 184 2.23 -28.86 -25.76
C LEU A 184 1.42 -28.00 -24.77
N GLU A 185 1.20 -26.72 -25.04
CA GLU A 185 0.58 -25.79 -24.09
C GLU A 185 -0.94 -25.68 -24.35
N LYS A 186 -1.73 -26.50 -23.63
CA LYS A 186 -3.19 -26.61 -23.81
C LYS A 186 -3.90 -25.28 -23.51
N GLU A 187 -3.43 -24.56 -22.50
CA GLU A 187 -3.99 -23.30 -22.02
C GLU A 187 -3.80 -22.18 -23.05
N LEU A 188 -2.60 -22.06 -23.66
CA LEU A 188 -2.35 -21.05 -24.69
C LEU A 188 -3.17 -21.31 -25.96
N ARG A 189 -3.37 -22.58 -26.33
CA ARG A 189 -4.26 -22.93 -27.45
C ARG A 189 -5.71 -22.54 -27.18
N PHE A 190 -6.20 -22.80 -25.97
CA PHE A 190 -7.54 -22.40 -25.57
C PHE A 190 -7.70 -20.87 -25.59
N LEU A 191 -6.67 -20.14 -25.15
CA LEU A 191 -6.66 -18.67 -25.16
C LEU A 191 -6.32 -18.04 -26.51
N ASN A 192 -5.85 -18.81 -27.49
CA ASN A 192 -5.37 -18.29 -28.78
C ASN A 192 -6.40 -17.39 -29.50
N PRO A 193 -7.71 -17.69 -29.55
CA PRO A 193 -8.69 -16.78 -30.15
C PRO A 193 -8.71 -15.39 -29.50
N LEU A 194 -8.53 -15.33 -28.18
CA LEU A 194 -8.47 -14.09 -27.42
C LEU A 194 -7.17 -13.31 -27.75
N MET A 195 -6.07 -14.03 -27.92
CA MET A 195 -4.76 -13.46 -28.21
C MET A 195 -4.69 -12.94 -29.65
N SER A 196 -5.19 -13.70 -30.63
CA SER A 196 -5.31 -13.26 -32.01
C SER A 196 -6.10 -11.96 -32.12
N ARG A 197 -7.21 -11.85 -31.37
CA ARG A 197 -8.00 -10.61 -31.29
C ARG A 197 -7.21 -9.46 -30.64
N GLN A 198 -6.47 -9.71 -29.56
CA GLN A 198 -5.61 -8.68 -28.94
C GLN A 198 -4.56 -8.15 -29.93
N HIS A 199 -3.98 -9.05 -30.73
CA HIS A 199 -2.98 -8.70 -31.73
C HIS A 199 -3.57 -7.87 -32.88
N GLU A 200 -4.76 -8.24 -33.36
CA GLU A 200 -5.45 -7.53 -34.44
C GLU A 200 -5.85 -6.10 -34.06
N HIS A 201 -6.40 -5.90 -32.86
CA HIS A 201 -6.91 -4.58 -32.46
C HIS A 201 -5.91 -3.71 -31.71
N SER A 202 -4.80 -4.27 -31.23
CA SER A 202 -3.80 -3.54 -30.44
C SER A 202 -2.40 -4.13 -30.59
N HIS A 203 -1.93 -4.86 -29.59
CA HIS A 203 -0.60 -5.44 -29.50
C HIS A 203 -0.56 -6.48 -28.37
N ILE A 204 0.24 -7.52 -28.54
CA ILE A 204 0.63 -8.43 -27.46
C ILE A 204 2.05 -8.04 -27.06
N PRO A 205 2.26 -7.47 -25.85
CA PRO A 205 3.59 -7.02 -25.45
C PRO A 205 4.55 -8.20 -25.32
N LYS A 206 5.72 -8.07 -25.96
CA LYS A 206 6.85 -8.96 -25.71
C LYS A 206 7.47 -8.68 -24.33
N ASN A 207 8.41 -9.53 -23.92
CA ASN A 207 9.07 -9.41 -22.61
C ASN A 207 9.87 -8.11 -22.44
N ASP A 208 10.32 -7.54 -23.54
CA ASP A 208 11.07 -6.29 -23.67
C ASP A 208 10.19 -5.13 -24.14
N GLU A 209 8.87 -5.26 -24.07
CA GLU A 209 7.93 -4.22 -24.48
C GLU A 209 6.99 -3.82 -23.34
N PHE A 210 6.58 -2.55 -23.33
CA PHE A 210 5.58 -2.03 -22.41
C PHE A 210 4.40 -1.46 -23.19
N LEU A 211 3.22 -2.08 -23.04
CA LEU A 211 2.01 -1.67 -23.75
C LEU A 211 1.25 -0.58 -23.01
N VAL A 212 0.88 0.47 -23.76
CA VAL A 212 -0.05 1.53 -23.37
C VAL A 212 -1.18 1.59 -24.41
N GLU A 213 -2.42 1.43 -23.96
CA GLU A 213 -3.61 1.58 -24.81
C GLU A 213 -4.36 2.86 -24.48
N LEU A 214 -4.66 3.64 -25.50
CA LEU A 214 -5.43 4.87 -25.43
C LEU A 214 -6.79 4.62 -26.09
N ILE A 215 -7.86 4.70 -25.30
CA ILE A 215 -9.23 4.37 -25.75
C ILE A 215 -10.16 5.53 -25.42
N GLU A 216 -10.97 5.93 -26.39
CA GLU A 216 -12.06 6.89 -26.16
C GLU A 216 -13.40 6.18 -26.27
N THR A 217 -14.22 6.31 -25.23
CA THR A 217 -15.54 5.71 -25.18
C THR A 217 -16.57 6.73 -24.71
N LYS A 218 -17.85 6.31 -24.65
CA LYS A 218 -18.92 7.13 -24.06
C LYS A 218 -18.69 7.46 -22.59
N ASP A 219 -17.88 6.67 -21.88
CA ASP A 219 -17.53 6.91 -20.48
C ASP A 219 -16.43 7.97 -20.32
N GLY A 220 -15.71 8.31 -21.40
CA GLY A 220 -14.63 9.30 -21.43
C GLY A 220 -13.34 8.76 -22.06
N HIS A 221 -12.20 9.28 -21.61
CA HIS A 221 -10.88 8.95 -22.12
C HIS A 221 -10.14 8.01 -21.16
N HIS A 222 -9.61 6.93 -21.70
CA HIS A 222 -8.97 5.86 -20.96
C HIS A 222 -7.49 5.75 -21.36
N VAL A 223 -6.63 5.60 -20.36
CA VAL A 223 -5.26 5.11 -20.53
C VAL A 223 -5.13 3.80 -19.77
N PHE A 224 -4.92 2.72 -20.50
CA PHE A 224 -4.59 1.42 -19.93
C PHE A 224 -3.08 1.18 -20.03
N MET A 225 -2.49 0.72 -18.94
CA MET A 225 -1.07 0.37 -18.87
C MET A 225 -0.94 -1.06 -18.35
N PHE A 226 -0.03 -1.83 -18.93
CA PHE A 226 0.11 -3.27 -18.66
C PHE A 226 1.53 -3.65 -18.19
N PRO A 227 1.87 -3.38 -16.90
CA PRO A 227 3.19 -3.71 -16.35
C PRO A 227 3.38 -5.21 -16.08
N PHE A 228 2.30 -5.92 -15.75
CA PHE A 228 2.33 -7.31 -15.25
C PHE A 228 3.09 -7.49 -13.93
N GLU A 229 3.00 -6.54 -13.00
CA GLU A 229 3.77 -6.54 -11.74
C GLU A 229 2.93 -6.88 -10.49
N GLY A 230 1.66 -7.25 -10.69
CA GLY A 230 0.73 -7.60 -9.61
C GLY A 230 0.00 -6.38 -9.03
N ARG A 231 -1.15 -6.64 -8.40
CA ARG A 231 -2.10 -5.60 -7.98
C ARG A 231 -1.50 -4.52 -7.06
N LEU A 232 -0.68 -4.91 -6.07
CA LEU A 232 -0.09 -3.95 -5.12
C LEU A 232 0.83 -2.94 -5.81
N VAL A 233 1.66 -3.42 -6.74
CA VAL A 233 2.54 -2.54 -7.52
C VAL A 233 1.73 -1.63 -8.44
N HIS A 234 0.66 -2.16 -9.06
CA HIS A 234 -0.21 -1.37 -9.93
C HIS A 234 -0.98 -0.28 -9.20
N GLU A 235 -1.30 -0.47 -7.92
CA GLU A 235 -1.91 0.57 -7.11
C GLU A 235 -1.00 1.79 -7.00
N VAL A 236 0.25 1.57 -6.59
CA VAL A 236 1.25 2.65 -6.47
C VAL A 236 1.58 3.25 -7.83
N PHE A 237 1.76 2.41 -8.85
CA PHE A 237 2.07 2.83 -10.20
C PHE A 237 0.94 3.71 -10.78
N SER A 238 -0.32 3.32 -10.61
CA SER A 238 -1.45 4.11 -11.09
C SER A 238 -1.53 5.49 -10.42
N ALA A 239 -1.29 5.58 -9.11
CA ALA A 239 -1.24 6.84 -8.38
C ALA A 239 -0.08 7.73 -8.84
N LEU A 240 1.10 7.14 -9.04
CA LEU A 240 2.28 7.81 -9.59
C LEU A 240 1.99 8.39 -10.98
N MET A 241 1.38 7.60 -11.87
CA MET A 241 1.05 8.06 -13.23
C MET A 241 0.01 9.17 -13.21
N ALA A 242 -1.03 9.04 -12.37
CA ALA A 242 -2.03 10.09 -12.18
C ALA A 242 -1.37 11.40 -11.69
N TYR A 243 -0.45 11.32 -10.73
CA TYR A 243 0.32 12.45 -10.24
C TYR A 243 1.17 13.10 -11.35
N ARG A 244 1.97 12.31 -12.07
CA ARG A 244 2.84 12.81 -13.15
C ARG A 244 2.04 13.44 -14.29
N ILE A 245 0.90 12.86 -14.68
CA ILE A 245 0.01 13.45 -15.69
C ILE A 245 -0.64 14.73 -15.17
N SER A 246 -1.03 14.78 -13.89
CA SER A 246 -1.63 15.98 -13.29
C SER A 246 -0.71 17.21 -13.31
N LYS A 247 0.62 17.00 -13.35
CA LYS A 247 1.62 18.06 -13.51
C LYS A 247 1.58 18.72 -14.88
N ILE A 248 1.17 17.98 -15.92
CA ILE A 248 0.99 18.49 -17.28
C ILE A 248 -0.34 19.26 -17.36
N LYS A 249 -1.42 18.63 -16.87
CA LYS A 249 -2.76 19.23 -16.85
C LYS A 249 -3.50 18.75 -15.61
N PRO A 250 -4.05 19.66 -14.77
CA PRO A 250 -4.87 19.27 -13.63
C PRO A 250 -6.10 18.47 -14.08
N ILE A 251 -6.12 17.18 -13.77
CA ILE A 251 -7.17 16.23 -14.17
C ILE A 251 -7.44 15.26 -13.01
N THR A 252 -8.71 14.88 -12.85
CA THR A 252 -9.14 13.83 -11.93
C THR A 252 -9.30 12.50 -12.66
N PHE A 253 -8.87 11.41 -12.01
CA PHE A 253 -8.95 10.06 -12.55
C PHE A 253 -9.85 9.17 -11.70
N THR A 254 -10.66 8.34 -12.36
CA THR A 254 -11.09 7.05 -11.81
C THR A 254 -9.97 6.06 -12.10
N ILE A 255 -9.56 5.31 -11.08
CA ILE A 255 -8.51 4.31 -11.19
C ILE A 255 -9.10 2.92 -10.94
N ALA A 256 -8.79 1.98 -11.84
CA ALA A 256 -9.03 0.56 -11.66
C ALA A 256 -7.75 -0.23 -11.93
N MET A 257 -7.62 -1.39 -11.30
CA MET A 257 -6.40 -2.19 -11.39
C MET A 257 -6.70 -3.65 -11.12
N ASN A 258 -5.87 -4.52 -11.69
CA ASN A 258 -5.82 -5.94 -11.36
C ASN A 258 -4.36 -6.41 -11.41
N ASP A 259 -4.13 -7.72 -11.53
CA ASP A 259 -2.79 -8.28 -11.45
C ASP A 259 -1.91 -8.06 -12.68
N TYR A 260 -2.48 -7.67 -13.83
CA TYR A 260 -1.70 -7.48 -15.06
C TYR A 260 -1.62 -6.01 -15.51
N GLY A 261 -2.54 -5.14 -15.08
CA GLY A 261 -2.47 -3.72 -15.42
C GLY A 261 -3.34 -2.80 -14.56
N PHE A 262 -3.44 -1.55 -15.03
CA PHE A 262 -4.32 -0.55 -14.45
C PHE A 262 -4.91 0.38 -15.53
N GLU A 263 -6.02 1.03 -15.18
CA GLU A 263 -6.77 2.00 -15.96
C GLU A 263 -6.71 3.36 -15.27
N LEU A 264 -6.42 4.41 -16.04
CA LEU A 264 -6.69 5.79 -15.68
C LEU A 264 -7.82 6.31 -16.58
N LEU A 265 -8.97 6.62 -15.99
CA LEU A 265 -10.15 7.08 -16.70
C LEU A 265 -10.47 8.54 -16.32
N SER A 266 -10.56 9.41 -17.31
CA SER A 266 -10.97 10.82 -17.14
C SER A 266 -12.14 11.20 -18.03
N ASP A 267 -12.96 12.16 -17.61
CA ASP A 267 -14.00 12.76 -18.46
C ASP A 267 -13.44 13.82 -19.42
N GLN A 268 -12.14 14.14 -19.30
CA GLN A 268 -11.41 15.02 -20.20
C GLN A 268 -10.32 14.26 -20.96
N PRO A 269 -9.89 14.77 -22.13
CA PRO A 269 -8.73 14.23 -22.83
C PRO A 269 -7.51 14.17 -21.92
N ILE A 270 -6.90 12.99 -21.83
CA ILE A 270 -5.71 12.72 -21.03
C ILE A 270 -4.49 13.06 -21.89
N PRO A 271 -3.58 13.97 -21.47
CA PRO A 271 -2.46 14.44 -22.28
C PRO A 271 -1.32 13.41 -22.28
N VAL A 272 -1.58 12.23 -22.84
CA VAL A 272 -0.61 11.13 -22.97
C VAL A 272 -0.55 10.72 -24.44
N ASP A 273 0.64 10.73 -25.00
CA ASP A 273 0.92 10.29 -26.36
C ASP A 273 2.35 9.74 -26.49
N LYS A 274 2.76 9.42 -27.71
CA LYS A 274 4.09 8.87 -28.00
C LYS A 274 5.24 9.82 -27.66
N THR A 275 5.00 11.13 -27.61
CA THR A 275 6.05 12.15 -27.39
C THR A 275 6.39 12.32 -25.91
N ASN A 276 5.47 12.02 -25.00
CA ASN A 276 5.67 12.25 -23.57
C ASN A 276 5.63 10.98 -22.70
N ILE A 277 5.20 9.82 -23.25
CA ILE A 277 5.04 8.60 -22.46
C ILE A 277 6.34 8.13 -21.81
N GLU A 278 7.48 8.25 -22.48
CA GLU A 278 8.78 7.84 -21.94
C GLU A 278 9.19 8.71 -20.74
N ALA A 279 8.93 10.02 -20.81
CA ALA A 279 9.17 10.93 -19.69
C ALA A 279 8.27 10.59 -18.49
N LEU A 280 7.00 10.29 -18.74
CA LEU A 280 6.05 9.86 -17.69
C LEU A 280 6.46 8.53 -17.04
N LEU A 281 7.09 7.62 -17.80
CA LEU A 281 7.60 6.33 -17.33
C LEU A 281 9.05 6.38 -16.82
N SER A 282 9.65 7.58 -16.73
CA SER A 282 11.05 7.72 -16.31
C SER A 282 11.28 7.21 -14.89
N LYS A 283 12.40 6.53 -14.67
CA LYS A 283 12.86 6.13 -13.34
C LYS A 283 13.47 7.29 -12.53
N GLU A 284 13.73 8.42 -13.18
CA GLU A 284 14.20 9.63 -12.50
C GLU A 284 13.17 10.12 -11.49
N ASN A 285 13.63 10.50 -10.29
CA ASN A 285 12.78 10.96 -9.18
C ASN A 285 11.64 10.01 -8.79
N LEU A 286 11.72 8.72 -9.14
CA LEU A 286 10.65 7.75 -8.96
C LEU A 286 10.06 7.76 -7.54
N MET A 287 10.91 7.60 -6.52
CA MET A 287 10.45 7.53 -5.14
C MET A 287 9.95 8.87 -4.61
N ASN A 288 10.53 9.99 -5.05
CA ASN A 288 10.06 11.32 -4.68
C ASN A 288 8.64 11.56 -5.23
N ASP A 289 8.39 11.17 -6.48
CA ASP A 289 7.07 11.29 -7.10
C ASP A 289 6.05 10.32 -6.47
N VAL A 290 6.47 9.09 -6.12
CA VAL A 290 5.63 8.13 -5.39
C VAL A 290 5.20 8.74 -4.06
N ILE A 291 6.14 9.23 -3.24
CA ILE A 291 5.86 9.88 -1.96
C ILE A 291 4.93 11.08 -2.16
N ALA A 292 5.15 11.88 -3.20
CA ALA A 292 4.31 13.03 -3.51
C ALA A 292 2.91 12.65 -4.02
N SER A 293 2.73 11.45 -4.59
CA SER A 293 1.45 10.96 -5.11
C SER A 293 0.51 10.39 -4.02
N ILE A 294 1.04 10.03 -2.86
CA ILE A 294 0.30 9.40 -1.75
C ILE A 294 0.41 10.21 -0.45
N ASN A 295 -0.41 9.88 0.54
CA ASN A 295 -0.33 10.45 1.89
C ASN A 295 0.59 9.63 2.82
N ALA A 296 1.89 9.65 2.54
CA ALA A 296 2.87 8.80 3.23
C ALA A 296 2.92 9.03 4.76
N SER A 297 2.73 10.27 5.22
CA SER A 297 2.73 10.60 6.66
C SER A 297 1.53 9.98 7.38
N GLU A 298 0.32 10.03 6.81
CA GLU A 298 -0.84 9.35 7.40
C GLU A 298 -0.64 7.84 7.42
N MET A 299 -0.13 7.25 6.34
CA MET A 299 0.18 5.81 6.28
C MET A 299 1.20 5.40 7.35
N ALA A 300 2.28 6.19 7.52
CA ALA A 300 3.29 5.94 8.53
C ALA A 300 2.74 6.11 9.95
N SER A 301 1.92 7.13 10.21
CA SER A 301 1.25 7.34 11.50
C SER A 301 0.34 6.18 11.89
N ARG A 302 -0.38 5.63 10.90
CA ARG A 302 -1.24 4.43 11.08
C ARG A 302 -0.40 3.19 11.36
N LYS A 303 0.65 2.96 10.57
CA LYS A 303 1.56 1.84 10.77
C LYS A 303 2.30 1.94 12.12
N PHE A 304 2.60 3.15 12.57
CA PHE A 304 3.22 3.39 13.87
C PHE A 304 2.34 2.95 15.04
N ARG A 305 1.01 2.87 14.90
CA ARG A 305 0.16 2.26 15.92
C ARG A 305 0.63 0.86 16.29
N ASP A 306 0.91 0.04 15.27
CA ASP A 306 1.27 -1.35 15.46
C ASP A 306 2.66 -1.44 16.11
N ILE A 307 3.61 -0.65 15.61
CA ILE A 307 4.96 -0.51 16.17
C ILE A 307 4.92 -0.04 17.63
N ALA A 308 4.09 0.96 17.95
CA ALA A 308 3.95 1.51 19.29
C ALA A 308 3.34 0.48 20.26
N VAL A 309 2.44 -0.36 19.79
CA VAL A 309 1.94 -1.51 20.56
C VAL A 309 3.06 -2.51 20.82
N ILE A 310 3.75 -2.96 19.77
CA ILE A 310 4.76 -4.02 19.86
C ILE A 310 5.93 -3.56 20.74
N ALA A 311 6.42 -2.34 20.52
CA ALA A 311 7.46 -1.72 21.34
C ALA A 311 7.00 -1.43 22.79
N GLY A 312 5.71 -1.58 23.09
CA GLY A 312 5.12 -1.37 24.41
C GLY A 312 5.06 0.10 24.82
N LEU A 313 4.97 1.02 23.87
CA LEU A 313 4.64 2.44 24.10
C LEU A 313 3.15 2.61 24.39
N VAL A 314 2.30 1.75 23.80
CA VAL A 314 0.86 1.75 24.01
C VAL A 314 0.42 0.37 24.50
N VAL A 315 -0.26 0.34 25.63
CA VAL A 315 -0.80 -0.90 26.22
C VAL A 315 -2.19 -1.20 25.64
N GLN A 316 -2.37 -2.40 25.08
CA GLN A 316 -3.67 -2.85 24.54
C GLN A 316 -4.61 -3.37 25.63
N SER A 317 -4.07 -4.15 26.56
CA SER A 317 -4.84 -4.89 27.56
C SER A 317 -4.33 -4.59 28.97
N GLN A 318 -5.25 -4.29 29.87
CA GLN A 318 -5.04 -4.19 31.31
C GLN A 318 -5.95 -5.19 32.03
N PRO A 319 -5.67 -5.53 33.31
CA PRO A 319 -6.58 -6.39 34.07
C PRO A 319 -8.01 -5.85 34.06
N GLY A 320 -8.96 -6.65 33.56
CA GLY A 320 -10.38 -6.31 33.48
C GLY A 320 -10.79 -5.35 32.35
N THR A 321 -9.86 -4.78 31.58
CA THR A 321 -10.20 -3.83 30.50
C THR A 321 -9.29 -3.98 29.28
N ARG A 322 -9.88 -3.92 28.07
CA ARG A 322 -9.14 -3.86 26.81
C ARG A 322 -9.39 -2.50 26.16
N LYS A 323 -8.33 -1.78 25.78
CA LYS A 323 -8.46 -0.53 25.04
C LYS A 323 -9.03 -0.84 23.65
N ASN A 324 -9.91 0.03 23.17
CA ASN A 324 -10.42 -0.06 21.81
C ASN A 324 -9.40 0.52 20.80
N ASN A 325 -9.50 0.11 19.53
CA ASN A 325 -8.59 0.58 18.47
C ASN A 325 -8.58 2.11 18.34
N LYS A 326 -9.69 2.79 18.67
CA LYS A 326 -9.78 4.26 18.68
C LYS A 326 -8.83 4.89 19.70
N SER A 327 -8.83 4.40 20.93
CA SER A 327 -7.94 4.88 21.98
C SER A 327 -6.47 4.58 21.65
N LEU A 328 -6.21 3.40 21.08
CA LEU A 328 -4.86 3.01 20.63
C LEU A 328 -4.35 3.94 19.53
N GLN A 329 -5.19 4.24 18.52
CA GLN A 329 -4.83 5.15 17.42
C GLN A 329 -4.58 6.57 17.93
N SER A 330 -5.44 7.09 18.79
CA SER A 330 -5.28 8.44 19.34
C SER A 330 -3.98 8.57 20.16
N SER A 331 -3.67 7.56 20.97
CA SER A 331 -2.44 7.55 21.80
C SER A 331 -1.18 7.44 20.94
N SER A 332 -1.15 6.46 20.01
CA SER A 332 -0.01 6.25 19.12
C SER A 332 0.22 7.42 18.15
N GLY A 333 -0.85 8.02 17.62
CA GLY A 333 -0.76 9.19 16.75
C GLY A 333 -0.26 10.46 17.46
N LEU A 334 -0.47 10.59 18.77
CA LEU A 334 0.17 11.66 19.55
C LEU A 334 1.69 11.41 19.68
N ILE A 335 2.08 10.19 20.04
CA ILE A 335 3.49 9.82 20.16
C ILE A 335 4.21 9.97 18.82
N PHE A 336 3.59 9.53 17.72
CA PHE A 336 4.14 9.68 16.38
C PHE A 336 4.47 11.14 16.06
N ARG A 337 3.52 12.06 16.26
CA ARG A 337 3.73 13.50 16.00
C ARG A 337 4.83 14.10 16.88
N VAL A 338 4.86 13.73 18.16
CA VAL A 338 5.93 14.18 19.07
C VAL A 338 7.30 13.67 18.60
N LEU A 339 7.41 12.43 18.14
CA LEU A 339 8.67 11.92 17.59
C LEU A 339 9.02 12.62 16.26
N GLU A 340 8.04 12.87 15.40
CA GLU A 340 8.26 13.55 14.12
C GLU A 340 8.78 14.99 14.32
N ASP A 341 8.23 15.72 15.31
CA ASP A 341 8.61 17.10 15.62
C ASP A 341 9.96 17.21 16.37
N TYR A 342 10.27 16.28 17.28
CA TYR A 342 11.40 16.42 18.23
C TYR A 342 12.52 15.36 18.07
N GLU A 343 12.25 14.20 17.47
CA GLU A 343 13.21 13.13 17.21
C GLU A 343 12.99 12.45 15.84
N PRO A 344 13.21 13.16 14.72
CA PRO A 344 12.99 12.61 13.38
C PRO A 344 13.85 11.37 13.08
N ASP A 345 14.99 11.24 13.75
CA ASP A 345 15.90 10.09 13.63
C ASP A 345 15.51 8.88 14.50
N ASN A 346 14.39 8.96 15.25
CA ASN A 346 13.94 7.87 16.11
C ASN A 346 13.76 6.56 15.33
N LEU A 347 14.31 5.46 15.82
CA LEU A 347 14.31 4.19 15.08
C LEU A 347 12.92 3.61 14.87
N LEU A 348 11.96 3.84 15.77
CA LEU A 348 10.56 3.38 15.58
C LEU A 348 9.82 4.23 14.55
N LEU A 349 10.12 5.54 14.49
CA LEU A 349 9.58 6.43 13.47
C LEU A 349 10.11 6.03 12.08
N ARG A 350 11.43 5.85 11.97
CA ARG A 350 12.09 5.37 10.73
C ARG A 350 11.57 4.00 10.32
N GLN A 351 11.35 3.10 11.29
CA GLN A 351 10.74 1.80 11.03
C GLN A 351 9.34 1.93 10.44
N ALA A 352 8.49 2.83 10.96
CA ALA A 352 7.13 3.03 10.45
C ALA A 352 7.12 3.42 8.96
N TYR A 353 7.95 4.39 8.59
CA TYR A 353 8.14 4.77 7.20
C TYR A 353 8.69 3.62 6.36
N THR A 354 9.74 2.94 6.84
CA THR A 354 10.36 1.80 6.14
C THR A 354 9.36 0.67 5.87
N GLU A 355 8.50 0.34 6.83
CA GLU A 355 7.49 -0.70 6.63
C GLU A 355 6.38 -0.29 5.66
N VAL A 356 5.99 0.99 5.65
CA VAL A 356 5.10 1.52 4.61
C VAL A 356 5.75 1.35 3.23
N PHE A 357 6.99 1.79 3.07
CA PHE A 357 7.69 1.70 1.79
C PHE A 357 7.88 0.26 1.31
N ASN A 358 8.29 -0.64 2.20
CA ASN A 358 8.56 -2.03 1.84
C ASN A 358 7.30 -2.87 1.67
N GLN A 359 6.36 -2.82 2.62
CA GLN A 359 5.20 -3.74 2.64
C GLN A 359 4.00 -3.17 1.88
N GLN A 360 3.77 -1.86 1.99
CA GLN A 360 2.57 -1.23 1.43
C GLN A 360 2.80 -0.70 0.03
N LEU A 361 3.99 -0.15 -0.24
CA LEU A 361 4.33 0.39 -1.55
C LEU A 361 5.14 -0.55 -2.44
N GLU A 362 5.62 -1.67 -1.90
CA GLU A 362 6.42 -2.65 -2.64
C GLU A 362 7.61 -1.99 -3.36
N GLU A 363 8.29 -1.04 -2.69
CA GLU A 363 9.31 -0.16 -3.26
C GLU A 363 10.33 -0.91 -4.13
N ALA A 364 10.89 -2.00 -3.60
CA ALA A 364 11.89 -2.79 -4.32
C ALA A 364 11.33 -3.36 -5.63
N ARG A 365 10.09 -3.83 -5.64
CA ARG A 365 9.42 -4.36 -6.85
C ARG A 365 9.10 -3.23 -7.83
N LEU A 366 8.63 -2.08 -7.33
CA LEU A 366 8.34 -0.92 -8.17
C LEU A 366 9.61 -0.40 -8.85
N GLN A 367 10.73 -0.29 -8.13
CA GLN A 367 12.02 0.08 -8.71
C GLN A 367 12.49 -0.92 -9.77
N GLN A 368 12.39 -2.22 -9.49
CA GLN A 368 12.71 -3.26 -10.48
C GLN A 368 11.82 -3.19 -11.73
N ALA A 369 10.53 -2.91 -11.55
CA ALA A 369 9.59 -2.73 -12.65
C ALA A 369 9.99 -1.53 -13.53
N PHE A 370 10.28 -0.37 -12.93
CA PHE A 370 10.71 0.82 -13.68
C PHE A 370 12.10 0.66 -14.31
N GLU A 371 13.02 -0.05 -13.66
CA GLU A 371 14.33 -0.40 -14.26
C GLU A 371 14.14 -1.25 -15.51
N ARG A 372 13.24 -2.24 -15.47
CA ARG A 372 12.88 -3.05 -16.65
C ARG A 372 12.18 -2.22 -17.72
N ILE A 373 11.20 -1.40 -17.35
CA ILE A 373 10.44 -0.56 -18.29
C ILE A 373 11.36 0.44 -18.98
N SER A 374 12.35 0.99 -18.27
CA SER A 374 13.36 1.91 -18.86
C SER A 374 14.21 1.27 -19.97
N LYS A 375 14.30 -0.07 -20.00
CA LYS A 375 15.00 -0.84 -21.03
C LYS A 375 14.04 -1.41 -22.08
N SER A 376 12.73 -1.27 -21.86
CA SER A 376 11.70 -1.82 -22.72
C SER A 376 11.30 -0.82 -23.80
N LYS A 377 10.93 -1.32 -24.96
CA LYS A 377 10.32 -0.50 -26.01
C LYS A 377 8.88 -0.18 -25.61
N VAL A 378 8.55 1.11 -25.51
CA VAL A 378 7.19 1.54 -25.20
C VAL A 378 6.31 1.47 -26.46
N ILE A 379 5.21 0.72 -26.37
CA ILE A 379 4.25 0.55 -27.46
C ILE A 379 2.96 1.28 -27.10
N VAL A 380 2.69 2.38 -27.79
CA VAL A 380 1.45 3.14 -27.64
C VAL A 380 0.48 2.80 -28.77
N LYS A 381 -0.72 2.35 -28.42
CA LYS A 381 -1.79 1.98 -29.36
C LYS A 381 -3.06 2.78 -29.08
N HIS A 382 -3.64 3.36 -30.12
CA HIS A 382 -4.99 3.91 -30.06
C HIS A 382 -5.96 2.85 -30.55
N THR A 383 -6.94 2.50 -29.73
CA THR A 383 -7.95 1.48 -30.08
C THR A 383 -9.34 2.10 -30.05
N LYS A 384 -10.24 1.56 -30.88
CA LYS A 384 -11.61 2.07 -30.99
C LYS A 384 -12.55 1.47 -29.93
N SER A 385 -12.19 0.31 -29.39
CA SER A 385 -12.99 -0.46 -28.42
C SER A 385 -12.06 -1.10 -27.37
N PHE A 386 -12.67 -1.61 -26.29
CA PHE A 386 -11.92 -2.35 -25.28
C PHE A 386 -11.34 -3.64 -25.89
N THR A 387 -10.04 -3.79 -25.69
CA THR A 387 -9.27 -4.94 -26.14
C THR A 387 -9.42 -6.10 -25.14
N PRO A 388 -9.08 -7.33 -25.53
CA PRO A 388 -9.01 -8.44 -24.59
C PRO A 388 -8.22 -8.18 -23.30
N LEU A 389 -7.13 -7.40 -23.35
CA LEU A 389 -6.37 -7.03 -22.15
C LEU A 389 -7.05 -5.92 -21.33
N SER A 390 -7.58 -4.87 -21.97
CA SER A 390 -8.22 -3.76 -21.24
C SER A 390 -9.62 -4.10 -20.71
N PHE A 391 -10.33 -5.05 -21.32
CA PHE A 391 -11.71 -5.38 -20.95
C PHE A 391 -11.87 -5.85 -19.49
N PRO A 392 -11.08 -6.81 -18.95
CA PRO A 392 -11.27 -7.21 -17.55
C PRO A 392 -10.89 -6.11 -16.55
N LEU A 393 -9.94 -5.22 -16.88
CA LEU A 393 -9.68 -4.00 -16.09
C LEU A 393 -10.90 -3.10 -16.02
N LYS A 394 -11.56 -2.89 -17.16
CA LYS A 394 -12.81 -2.13 -17.23
C LYS A 394 -13.94 -2.80 -16.44
N VAL A 395 -14.02 -4.13 -16.47
CA VAL A 395 -15.00 -4.86 -15.64
C VAL A 395 -14.74 -4.66 -14.15
N ASP A 396 -13.49 -4.69 -13.70
CA ASP A 396 -13.13 -4.40 -12.30
C ASP A 396 -13.49 -2.96 -11.92
N SER A 397 -13.30 -2.00 -12.83
CA SER A 397 -13.77 -0.60 -12.69
C SER A 397 -15.28 -0.51 -12.43
N LEU A 398 -16.07 -1.29 -13.18
CA LEU A 398 -17.54 -1.31 -13.05
C LEU A 398 -18.02 -1.95 -11.75
N ARG A 399 -17.32 -2.97 -11.23
CA ARG A 399 -17.65 -3.61 -9.93
C ARG A 399 -17.59 -2.63 -8.77
N GLY A 400 -16.75 -1.60 -8.86
CA GLY A 400 -16.66 -0.52 -7.87
C GLY A 400 -17.83 0.46 -7.88
N THR A 401 -18.66 0.46 -8.94
CA THR A 401 -19.78 1.39 -9.12
C THR A 401 -21.11 0.70 -8.85
N MET A 402 -22.00 1.29 -8.05
CA MET A 402 -23.39 0.82 -7.97
C MET A 402 -24.20 1.38 -9.14
N SER A 403 -24.96 0.51 -9.80
CA SER A 403 -25.92 0.85 -10.84
C SER A 403 -27.16 -0.02 -10.62
N ASP A 404 -28.34 0.50 -10.97
CA ASP A 404 -29.60 -0.26 -10.97
C ASP A 404 -29.61 -1.37 -12.04
N GLU A 405 -28.68 -1.31 -12.98
CA GLU A 405 -28.46 -2.35 -13.97
C GLU A 405 -27.51 -3.43 -13.43
N ASN A 406 -27.98 -4.70 -13.45
CA ASN A 406 -27.17 -5.84 -13.05
C ASN A 406 -25.85 -5.90 -13.86
N LEU A 407 -24.73 -6.15 -13.17
CA LEU A 407 -23.38 -6.15 -13.74
C LEU A 407 -23.28 -7.03 -15.00
N ASP A 408 -23.95 -8.19 -15.00
CA ASP A 408 -23.97 -9.11 -16.13
C ASP A 408 -24.53 -8.47 -17.41
N LYS A 409 -25.58 -7.65 -17.29
CA LYS A 409 -26.17 -6.93 -18.43
C LYS A 409 -25.23 -5.86 -18.97
N ARG A 410 -24.50 -5.17 -18.09
CA ARG A 410 -23.47 -4.18 -18.49
C ARG A 410 -22.30 -4.85 -19.21
N ILE A 411 -21.80 -5.97 -18.67
CA ILE A 411 -20.73 -6.77 -19.30
C ILE A 411 -21.18 -7.23 -20.69
N GLN A 412 -22.40 -7.73 -20.82
CA GLN A 412 -22.94 -8.19 -22.10
C GLN A 412 -23.06 -7.05 -23.13
N ARG A 413 -23.54 -5.87 -22.73
CA ARG A 413 -23.59 -4.69 -23.60
C ARG A 413 -22.20 -4.28 -24.10
N ILE A 414 -21.20 -4.22 -23.22
CA ILE A 414 -19.83 -3.83 -23.61
C ILE A 414 -19.23 -4.89 -24.53
N LYS A 415 -19.48 -6.18 -24.28
CA LYS A 415 -19.06 -7.28 -25.15
C LYS A 415 -19.69 -7.14 -26.55
N GLU A 416 -20.99 -6.90 -26.62
CA GLU A 416 -21.70 -6.68 -27.90
C GLU A 416 -21.20 -5.45 -28.65
N GLN A 417 -20.91 -4.34 -27.95
CA GLN A 417 -20.32 -3.15 -28.55
C GLN A 417 -18.92 -3.42 -29.10
N SER A 418 -18.10 -4.15 -28.35
CA SER A 418 -16.74 -4.49 -28.77
C SER A 418 -16.75 -5.40 -29.99
N LEU A 419 -17.71 -6.33 -30.10
CA LEU A 419 -17.91 -7.23 -31.24
C LEU A 419 -18.54 -6.56 -32.47
N LYS A 420 -19.26 -5.45 -32.30
CA LYS A 420 -19.91 -4.71 -33.42
C LYS A 420 -18.98 -3.70 -34.10
N MET A 421 -17.82 -3.43 -33.51
CA MET A 421 -16.83 -2.48 -34.04
C MET A 421 -15.72 -3.15 -34.85
N ASP A 422 -15.78 -4.48 -34.96
CA ASP A 422 -15.07 -5.30 -35.93
C ASP A 422 -15.95 -5.44 -37.18
#